data_AF-A0A1S3SID2-F1
#
_entry.id   AF-A0A1S3SID2-F1
#
_cell.length_a   1.000
_cell.length_b   1.000
_cell.length_c   1.000
_cell.angle_alpha   90.00
_cell.angle_beta   90.00
_cell.angle_gamma   90.00
#
_symmetry.space_group_name_H-M   'P 1'
#
loop_
_entity.id
_entity.type
_entity.pdbx_description
1 polymer ?
#
loop_
_entity_poly.entity_id
_entity_poly.type
_entity_poly.pdbx_seq_one_letter_code
_entity_poly.pdbx_strand_id
1 'polypeptide(L)'
;MVLVNNLSLPGRLGGGGNMVLVNNLSLPGRLGGGGNMVLVNNLSLPGRLGGGGNMVLVNNLSLPGRLGGGGNMVLVNNLSLPGRLGGGGNMVLVNNLSLPGRLGGGGNMVLVNNLSLPGRLGGGGNMVLVNNLSLPGRLGGGGNMVLVNNLSLPGRLGGGGNMVLVNNLSLPGRLGGGGNMVLVNNLSLPGRLGGGGNMVLVNNLSLPGRLGGGGNMVLVNNLSLPGRLGGGGNMVLVNNLSLPGRLGGGGNMVLVNNLSLPGRLGGGGNMVLVNNLSLPGRLGGGGNMVLVNNLSLPGRLGGGGNMVLVNNLSLPGRLGGGGNMVLVNNLSLP
;
A
#
# COMPACT_ATOMS: atom_id res chain seq x y z
N MET A 1 -0.43 37.65 -21.52
CA MET A 1 -1.64 37.71 -22.35
C MET A 1 -2.84 37.48 -21.45
N VAL A 2 -3.80 38.40 -21.46
CA VAL A 2 -5.07 38.25 -20.73
C VAL A 2 -6.19 38.29 -21.76
N LEU A 3 -7.05 37.28 -21.77
CA LEU A 3 -8.18 37.13 -22.68
C LEU A 3 -9.44 36.93 -21.84
N VAL A 4 -10.35 37.89 -21.95
CA VAL A 4 -11.58 37.98 -21.12
C VAL A 4 -12.85 37.84 -21.94
N ASN A 5 -12.79 37.37 -23.18
CA ASN A 5 -13.98 37.17 -24.04
C ASN A 5 -14.06 35.73 -24.54
N ASN A 6 -15.26 35.27 -24.88
CA ASN A 6 -15.44 34.00 -25.60
C ASN A 6 -14.69 34.09 -26.93
N LEU A 7 -13.85 33.10 -27.22
CA LEU A 7 -12.99 33.14 -28.40
C LEU A 7 -13.08 31.82 -29.16
N SER A 8 -13.24 31.94 -30.48
CA SER A 8 -13.06 30.83 -31.43
C SER A 8 -11.98 31.24 -32.42
N LEU A 9 -10.81 30.61 -32.36
CA LEU A 9 -9.74 30.82 -33.33
C LEU A 9 -9.54 29.54 -34.13
N PRO A 10 -9.22 29.60 -35.43
CA PRO A 10 -9.05 28.43 -36.27
C PRO A 10 -7.70 27.68 -36.09
N GLY A 11 -6.91 28.00 -35.06
CA GLY A 11 -5.48 27.60 -35.03
C GLY A 11 -4.90 27.18 -33.67
N ARG A 12 -3.56 27.26 -33.58
CA ARG A 12 -2.80 27.09 -32.34
C ARG A 12 -2.74 28.42 -31.59
N LEU A 13 -2.88 28.39 -30.27
CA LEU A 13 -2.69 29.58 -29.43
C LEU A 13 -1.52 29.33 -28.48
N GLY A 14 -0.54 30.22 -28.47
CA GLY A 14 0.56 30.14 -27.53
C GLY A 14 1.50 31.33 -27.51
N GLY A 15 2.27 31.44 -26.43
CA GLY A 15 3.22 32.54 -26.22
C GLY A 15 4.23 32.24 -25.12
N GLY A 16 5.35 32.97 -25.09
CA GLY A 16 6.42 32.77 -24.10
C GLY A 16 6.07 33.26 -22.68
N GLY A 17 5.16 34.23 -22.56
CA GLY A 17 4.77 34.83 -21.28
C GLY A 17 3.59 34.15 -20.58
N ASN A 18 3.14 34.74 -19.47
CA ASN A 18 1.99 34.28 -18.72
C ASN A 18 0.68 34.45 -19.53
N MET A 19 -0.24 33.52 -19.38
CA MET A 19 -1.55 33.51 -20.04
C MET A 19 -2.68 33.41 -19.02
N VAL A 20 -3.66 34.30 -19.10
CA VAL A 20 -4.89 34.25 -18.31
C VAL A 20 -6.08 34.27 -19.26
N LEU A 21 -6.96 33.29 -19.14
CA LEU A 21 -8.18 33.12 -19.93
C LEU A 21 -9.36 32.97 -18.97
N VAL A 22 -10.34 33.87 -19.06
CA VAL A 22 -11.45 33.93 -18.08
C VAL A 22 -12.81 33.53 -18.69
N ASN A 23 -12.84 33.10 -19.96
CA ASN A 23 -14.09 32.78 -20.66
C ASN A 23 -14.01 31.51 -21.51
N ASN A 24 -15.16 31.07 -22.01
CA ASN A 24 -15.25 29.83 -22.78
C ASN A 24 -14.40 29.93 -24.04
N LEU A 25 -13.51 28.96 -24.21
CA LEU A 25 -12.59 28.91 -25.33
C LEU A 25 -12.83 27.62 -26.12
N SER A 26 -13.01 27.77 -27.43
CA SER A 26 -13.02 26.65 -28.37
C SER A 26 -11.97 26.88 -29.44
N LEU A 27 -10.93 26.05 -29.47
CA LEU A 27 -9.92 26.05 -30.52
C LEU A 27 -9.84 24.66 -31.13
N PRO A 28 -9.69 24.51 -32.46
CA PRO A 28 -9.51 23.22 -33.11
C PRO A 28 -8.11 22.62 -32.88
N GLY A 29 -7.17 23.37 -32.29
CA GLY A 29 -5.75 23.05 -32.27
C GLY A 29 -5.12 22.76 -30.90
N ARG A 30 -3.92 23.31 -30.68
CA ARG A 30 -3.14 23.18 -29.43
C ARG A 30 -3.13 24.52 -28.69
N LEU A 31 -3.20 24.47 -27.37
CA LEU A 31 -3.03 25.61 -26.49
C LEU A 31 -1.78 25.39 -25.63
N GLY A 32 -0.86 26.34 -25.62
CA GLY A 32 0.28 26.24 -24.72
C GLY A 32 1.15 27.48 -24.59
N GLY A 33 1.92 27.57 -23.51
CA GLY A 33 2.77 28.74 -23.28
C GLY A 33 4.02 28.43 -22.45
N GLY A 34 5.04 29.28 -22.56
CA GLY A 34 6.28 29.15 -21.79
C GLY A 34 6.10 29.54 -20.32
N GLY A 35 5.28 30.56 -20.05
CA GLY A 35 4.99 31.05 -18.71
C GLY A 35 3.86 30.31 -17.99
N ASN A 36 3.36 30.94 -16.92
CA ASN A 36 2.23 30.43 -16.14
C ASN A 36 0.92 30.58 -16.92
N MET A 37 0.01 29.65 -16.72
CA MET A 37 -1.27 29.59 -17.41
C MET A 37 -2.41 29.48 -16.39
N VAL A 38 -3.39 30.39 -16.48
CA VAL A 38 -4.61 30.38 -15.66
C VAL A 38 -5.81 30.36 -16.60
N LEU A 39 -6.67 29.35 -16.43
CA LEU A 39 -7.92 29.21 -17.16
C LEU A 39 -9.06 29.12 -16.15
N VAL A 40 -10.02 30.02 -16.30
CA VAL A 40 -11.25 30.08 -15.51
C VAL A 40 -12.39 29.98 -16.51
N ASN A 41 -13.19 28.89 -16.44
CA ASN A 41 -14.31 28.50 -17.33
C ASN A 41 -14.05 27.36 -18.32
N ASN A 42 -15.11 26.96 -19.03
CA ASN A 42 -15.14 25.73 -19.81
C ASN A 42 -14.25 25.84 -21.04
N LEU A 43 -13.37 24.85 -21.18
CA LEU A 43 -12.47 24.75 -22.31
C LEU A 43 -12.77 23.47 -23.08
N SER A 44 -12.97 23.62 -24.40
CA SER A 44 -13.11 22.50 -25.33
C SER A 44 -12.06 22.64 -26.43
N LEU A 45 -11.05 21.75 -26.42
CA LEU A 45 -10.01 21.71 -27.46
C LEU A 45 -9.88 20.27 -27.98
N PRO A 46 -9.84 20.00 -29.29
CA PRO A 46 -9.57 18.68 -29.84
C PRO A 46 -8.13 18.17 -29.58
N GLY A 47 -7.19 19.06 -29.26
CA GLY A 47 -5.76 18.78 -29.28
C GLY A 47 -5.08 18.61 -27.91
N ARG A 48 -3.99 19.36 -27.70
CA ARG A 48 -3.14 19.29 -26.50
C ARG A 48 -3.15 20.62 -25.76
N LEU A 49 -3.15 20.56 -24.43
CA LEU A 49 -2.97 21.69 -23.52
C LEU A 49 -1.64 21.50 -22.77
N GLY A 50 -0.74 22.49 -22.85
CA GLY A 50 0.63 22.35 -22.37
C GLY A 50 1.27 23.66 -21.89
N GLY A 51 1.88 23.70 -20.70
CA GLY A 51 2.60 24.89 -20.21
C GLY A 51 4.03 24.58 -19.78
N GLY A 52 4.98 25.51 -19.95
CA GLY A 52 6.31 25.45 -19.35
C GLY A 52 6.27 25.81 -17.85
N GLY A 53 5.50 26.84 -17.50
CA GLY A 53 5.27 27.27 -16.12
C GLY A 53 4.17 26.51 -15.40
N ASN A 54 3.66 27.12 -14.32
CA ASN A 54 2.56 26.58 -13.52
C ASN A 54 1.23 26.72 -14.27
N MET A 55 0.33 25.77 -14.06
CA MET A 55 -1.00 25.74 -14.69
C MET A 55 -2.08 25.67 -13.63
N VAL A 56 -3.06 26.57 -13.71
CA VAL A 56 -4.26 26.57 -12.87
C VAL A 56 -5.49 26.52 -13.79
N LEU A 57 -6.33 25.52 -13.58
CA LEU A 57 -7.54 25.28 -14.35
C LEU A 57 -8.72 25.18 -13.37
N VAL A 58 -9.69 26.09 -13.54
CA VAL A 58 -10.88 26.17 -12.70
C VAL A 58 -12.10 26.01 -13.62
N ASN A 59 -12.89 24.95 -13.40
CA ASN A 59 -14.10 24.51 -14.16
C ASN A 59 -13.90 23.35 -15.15
N ASN A 60 -14.98 22.99 -15.85
CA ASN A 60 -15.06 21.74 -16.61
C ASN A 60 -14.18 21.81 -17.85
N LEU A 61 -13.32 20.80 -17.98
CA LEU A 61 -12.40 20.68 -19.11
C LEU A 61 -12.72 19.40 -19.88
N SER A 62 -12.98 19.55 -21.17
CA SER A 62 -13.13 18.44 -22.11
C SER A 62 -12.05 18.57 -23.19
N LEU A 63 -11.05 17.69 -23.15
CA LEU A 63 -10.01 17.62 -24.18
C LEU A 63 -9.84 16.18 -24.65
N PRO A 64 -9.92 15.86 -25.95
CA PRO A 64 -9.64 14.53 -26.49
C PRO A 64 -8.18 14.08 -26.33
N GLY A 65 -7.23 15.00 -26.15
CA GLY A 65 -5.79 14.70 -26.23
C GLY A 65 -5.05 14.64 -24.89
N ARG A 66 -3.99 15.44 -24.75
CA ARG A 66 -3.05 15.41 -23.61
C ARG A 66 -3.04 16.73 -22.85
N LEU A 67 -3.00 16.65 -21.52
CA LEU A 67 -2.79 17.78 -20.63
C LEU A 67 -1.43 17.63 -19.92
N GLY A 68 -0.58 18.65 -20.05
CA GLY A 68 0.82 18.63 -19.64
C GLY A 68 1.30 19.94 -19.03
N GLY A 69 2.22 19.90 -18.06
CA GLY A 69 2.90 21.10 -17.56
C GLY A 69 4.34 20.82 -17.15
N GLY A 70 5.26 21.77 -17.35
CA GLY A 70 6.61 21.73 -16.78
C GLY A 70 6.61 22.08 -15.30
N GLY A 71 5.83 23.11 -14.92
CA GLY A 71 5.64 23.52 -13.53
C GLY A 71 4.56 22.73 -12.79
N ASN A 72 4.07 23.33 -11.70
CA ASN A 72 2.99 22.79 -10.89
C ASN A 72 1.65 22.89 -11.60
N MET A 73 0.75 21.95 -11.36
CA MET A 73 -0.59 21.92 -11.95
C MET A 73 -1.65 21.86 -10.85
N VAL A 74 -2.63 22.75 -10.92
CA VAL A 74 -3.81 22.75 -10.05
C VAL A 74 -5.05 22.67 -10.94
N LEU A 75 -5.85 21.62 -10.75
CA LEU A 75 -7.17 21.50 -11.39
C LEU A 75 -8.25 21.44 -10.31
N VAL A 76 -9.26 22.29 -10.48
CA VAL A 76 -10.42 22.37 -9.61
C VAL A 76 -11.66 22.18 -10.48
N ASN A 77 -12.45 21.14 -10.18
CA ASN A 77 -13.69 20.68 -10.88
C ASN A 77 -13.52 19.51 -11.87
N ASN A 78 -14.62 19.14 -12.52
CA ASN A 78 -14.73 17.88 -13.27
C ASN A 78 -13.88 17.93 -14.54
N LEU A 79 -13.03 16.92 -14.69
CA LEU A 79 -12.15 16.78 -15.83
C LEU A 79 -12.47 15.49 -16.56
N SER A 80 -12.76 15.59 -17.85
CA SER A 80 -12.95 14.47 -18.75
C SER A 80 -11.93 14.56 -19.89
N LEU A 81 -10.89 13.72 -19.83
CA LEU A 81 -9.88 13.61 -20.90
C LEU A 81 -9.75 12.17 -21.36
N PRO A 82 -9.91 11.84 -22.66
CA PRO A 82 -9.63 10.53 -23.22
C PRO A 82 -8.15 10.09 -23.15
N GLY A 83 -7.21 11.03 -23.00
CA GLY A 83 -5.78 10.75 -23.16
C GLY A 83 -4.96 10.70 -21.86
N ARG A 84 -3.90 11.54 -21.78
CA ARG A 84 -2.91 11.50 -20.68
C ARG A 84 -2.86 12.84 -19.93
N LEU A 85 -2.73 12.77 -18.61
CA LEU A 85 -2.50 13.90 -17.72
C LEU A 85 -1.12 13.75 -17.08
N GLY A 86 -0.26 14.76 -17.24
CA GLY A 86 1.15 14.73 -16.85
C GLY A 86 1.67 16.07 -16.33
N GLY A 87 2.58 16.08 -15.37
CA GLY A 87 3.27 17.29 -14.92
C GLY A 87 4.72 17.03 -14.52
N GLY A 88 5.62 17.99 -14.73
CA GLY A 88 6.99 17.97 -14.19
C GLY A 88 7.02 18.33 -12.71
N GLY A 89 6.24 19.35 -12.31
CA GLY A 89 6.08 19.77 -10.92
C GLY A 89 5.03 18.98 -10.14
N ASN A 90 4.58 19.58 -9.04
CA ASN A 90 3.53 19.04 -8.19
C ASN A 90 2.16 19.13 -8.88
N MET A 91 1.27 18.19 -8.58
CA MET A 91 -0.07 18.15 -9.13
C MET A 91 -1.10 18.10 -8.01
N VAL A 92 -2.08 19.00 -8.04
CA VAL A 92 -3.22 19.03 -7.13
C VAL A 92 -4.50 18.93 -7.96
N LEU A 93 -5.32 17.95 -7.63
CA LEU A 93 -6.56 17.62 -8.32
C LEU A 93 -7.68 17.58 -7.29
N VAL A 94 -8.65 18.47 -7.44
CA VAL A 94 -9.80 18.59 -6.54
C VAL A 94 -11.08 18.37 -7.35
N ASN A 95 -11.86 17.34 -7.00
CA ASN A 95 -13.12 16.87 -7.62
C ASN A 95 -12.99 15.68 -8.60
N ASN A 96 -14.10 15.31 -9.23
CA ASN A 96 -14.23 14.06 -9.96
C ASN A 96 -13.44 14.06 -11.25
N LEU A 97 -12.60 13.05 -11.41
CA LEU A 97 -11.75 12.88 -12.57
C LEU A 97 -12.09 11.57 -13.28
N SER A 98 -12.43 11.67 -14.57
CA SER A 98 -12.62 10.54 -15.47
C SER A 98 -11.60 10.62 -16.58
N LEU A 99 -10.57 9.76 -16.55
CA LEU A 99 -9.59 9.65 -17.64
C LEU A 99 -9.46 8.20 -18.09
N PRO A 100 -9.65 7.87 -19.38
CA PRO A 100 -9.38 6.55 -19.94
C PRO A 100 -7.91 6.12 -19.91
N GLY A 101 -6.96 7.07 -19.83
CA GLY A 101 -5.53 6.81 -20.03
C GLY A 101 -4.67 6.80 -18.76
N ARG A 102 -3.61 7.62 -18.74
CA ARG A 102 -2.58 7.61 -17.67
C ARG A 102 -2.51 8.95 -16.95
N LEU A 103 -2.35 8.91 -15.63
CA LEU A 103 -2.10 10.05 -14.76
C LEU A 103 -0.70 9.93 -14.15
N GLY A 104 0.14 10.94 -14.39
CA GLY A 104 1.58 10.94 -14.09
C GLY A 104 2.08 12.28 -13.55
N GLY A 105 3.06 12.29 -12.65
CA GLY A 105 3.75 13.52 -12.21
C GLY A 105 5.21 13.29 -11.83
N GLY A 106 6.08 14.27 -12.09
CA GLY A 106 7.46 14.27 -11.58
C GLY A 106 7.52 14.61 -10.10
N GLY A 107 6.75 15.63 -9.68
CA GLY A 107 6.62 16.05 -8.29
C GLY A 107 5.59 15.26 -7.48
N ASN A 108 5.17 15.85 -6.37
CA ASN A 108 4.14 15.31 -5.49
C ASN A 108 2.75 15.39 -6.14
N MET A 109 1.88 14.44 -5.82
CA MET A 109 0.51 14.39 -6.30
C MET A 109 -0.47 14.36 -5.14
N VAL A 110 -1.45 15.26 -5.17
CA VAL A 110 -2.57 15.30 -4.22
C VAL A 110 -3.87 15.18 -5.00
N LEU A 111 -4.66 14.17 -4.65
CA LEU A 111 -5.95 13.86 -5.26
C LEU A 111 -7.01 13.88 -4.15
N VAL A 112 -8.00 14.76 -4.29
CA VAL A 112 -9.11 14.91 -3.36
C VAL A 112 -10.41 14.66 -4.12
N ASN A 113 -11.18 13.64 -3.71
CA ASN A 113 -12.45 13.15 -4.30
C ASN A 113 -12.31 11.96 -5.28
N ASN A 114 -13.44 11.59 -5.90
CA ASN A 114 -13.58 10.32 -6.62
C ASN A 114 -12.79 10.33 -7.93
N LEU A 115 -11.97 9.30 -8.10
CA LEU A 115 -11.16 9.11 -9.29
C LEU A 115 -11.55 7.79 -9.95
N SER A 116 -11.92 7.86 -11.24
CA SER A 116 -12.15 6.71 -12.10
C SER A 116 -11.18 6.75 -13.26
N LEU A 117 -10.18 5.85 -13.27
CA LEU A 117 -9.24 5.72 -14.38
C LEU A 117 -9.11 4.26 -14.80
N PRO A 118 -9.35 3.88 -16.07
CA PRO A 118 -9.07 2.56 -16.61
C PRO A 118 -7.59 2.17 -16.62
N GLY A 119 -6.67 3.15 -16.60
CA GLY A 119 -5.25 2.92 -16.86
C GLY A 119 -4.32 2.93 -15.63
N ARG A 120 -3.27 3.76 -15.66
CA ARG A 120 -2.20 3.77 -14.64
C ARG A 120 -2.13 5.13 -13.94
N LEU A 121 -1.95 5.09 -12.63
CA LEU A 121 -1.68 6.25 -11.79
C LEU A 121 -0.28 6.13 -11.19
N GLY A 122 0.57 7.13 -11.37
CA GLY A 122 1.85 7.17 -10.68
C GLY A 122 2.58 8.50 -10.67
N GLY A 123 3.61 8.60 -9.84
CA GLY A 123 4.42 9.82 -9.76
C GLY A 123 5.82 9.57 -9.20
N GLY A 124 6.74 10.50 -9.46
CA GLY A 124 8.10 10.49 -8.92
C GLY A 124 8.14 10.88 -7.44
N GLY A 125 7.35 11.89 -7.06
CA GLY A 125 7.23 12.36 -5.69
C GLY A 125 6.26 11.55 -4.81
N ASN A 126 5.87 12.17 -3.70
CA ASN A 126 4.88 11.63 -2.77
C ASN A 126 3.47 11.69 -3.36
N MET A 127 2.61 10.76 -2.98
CA MET A 127 1.23 10.69 -3.43
C MET A 127 0.28 10.66 -2.23
N VAL A 128 -0.69 11.57 -2.23
CA VAL A 128 -1.78 11.61 -1.26
C VAL A 128 -3.11 11.47 -2.01
N LEU A 129 -3.88 10.46 -1.66
CA LEU A 129 -5.24 10.27 -2.16
C LEU A 129 -6.22 10.28 -0.99
N VAL A 130 -7.23 11.13 -1.08
CA VAL A 130 -8.30 11.28 -0.11
C VAL A 130 -9.63 11.01 -0.83
N ASN A 131 -10.36 9.97 -0.40
CA ASN A 131 -11.65 9.46 -0.95
C ASN A 131 -11.55 8.25 -1.90
N ASN A 132 -12.71 7.84 -2.43
CA ASN A 132 -12.89 6.57 -3.12
C ASN A 132 -12.17 6.56 -4.47
N LEU A 133 -11.37 5.52 -4.67
CA LEU A 133 -10.61 5.32 -5.89
C LEU A 133 -11.00 3.99 -6.52
N SER A 134 -11.40 4.04 -7.78
CA SER A 134 -11.65 2.86 -8.62
C SER A 134 -10.71 2.91 -9.82
N LEU A 135 -9.70 2.04 -9.85
CA LEU A 135 -8.79 1.90 -10.98
C LEU A 135 -8.66 0.44 -11.39
N PRO A 136 -8.94 0.05 -12.64
CA PRO A 136 -8.67 -1.28 -13.19
C PRO A 136 -7.19 -1.66 -13.26
N GLY A 137 -6.27 -0.68 -13.25
CA GLY A 137 -4.86 -0.89 -13.58
C GLY A 137 -3.87 -0.87 -12.40
N ARG A 138 -2.84 -0.03 -12.48
CA ARG A 138 -1.71 0.00 -11.52
C ARG A 138 -1.61 1.37 -10.83
N LEU A 139 -1.34 1.34 -9.53
CA LEU A 139 -1.03 2.51 -8.70
C LEU A 139 0.41 2.40 -8.18
N GLY A 140 1.25 3.40 -8.47
CA GLY A 140 2.69 3.33 -8.22
C GLY A 140 3.35 4.69 -7.96
N GLY A 141 4.13 4.85 -6.89
CA GLY A 141 4.88 6.09 -6.62
C GLY A 141 6.38 5.87 -6.36
N GLY A 142 7.22 6.83 -6.69
CA GLY A 142 8.63 6.86 -6.27
C GLY A 142 8.77 7.26 -4.80
N GLY A 143 8.02 8.27 -4.36
CA GLY A 143 7.98 8.72 -2.97
C GLY A 143 7.03 7.94 -2.08
N ASN A 144 6.67 8.56 -0.95
CA ASN A 144 5.72 8.03 0.03
C ASN A 144 4.29 8.07 -0.54
N MET A 145 3.46 7.14 -0.11
CA MET A 145 2.06 7.05 -0.48
C MET A 145 1.15 7.06 0.74
N VAL A 146 0.16 7.93 0.76
CA VAL A 146 -0.88 8.00 1.79
C VAL A 146 -2.23 7.87 1.10
N LEU A 147 -2.99 6.82 1.44
CA LEU A 147 -4.37 6.65 0.98
C LEU A 147 -5.31 6.67 2.19
N VAL A 148 -6.29 7.55 2.13
CA VAL A 148 -7.33 7.72 3.15
C VAL A 148 -8.67 7.44 2.48
N ASN A 149 -9.40 6.41 2.97
CA ASN A 149 -10.68 5.88 2.50
C ASN A 149 -10.62 4.65 1.57
N ASN A 150 -11.80 4.22 1.10
CA ASN A 150 -11.98 2.93 0.45
C ASN A 150 -11.33 2.89 -0.92
N LEU A 151 -10.55 1.84 -1.15
CA LEU A 151 -9.84 1.63 -2.40
C LEU A 151 -10.25 0.27 -2.99
N SER A 152 -10.67 0.29 -4.25
CA SER A 152 -10.92 -0.90 -5.07
C SER A 152 -10.02 -0.87 -6.30
N LEU A 153 -9.01 -1.73 -6.36
CA LEU A 153 -8.16 -1.87 -7.55
C LEU A 153 -8.05 -3.34 -7.95
N PRO A 154 -8.40 -3.74 -9.18
CA PRO A 154 -8.16 -5.06 -9.74
C PRO A 154 -6.66 -5.44 -9.88
N GLY A 155 -5.75 -4.47 -9.89
CA GLY A 155 -4.35 -4.67 -10.26
C GLY A 155 -3.32 -4.61 -9.13
N ARG A 156 -2.26 -3.79 -9.30
CA ARG A 156 -1.09 -3.74 -8.38
C ARG A 156 -0.98 -2.38 -7.72
N LEU A 157 -0.66 -2.38 -6.42
CA LEU A 157 -0.34 -1.20 -5.63
C LEU A 157 1.12 -1.28 -5.15
N GLY A 158 1.90 -0.25 -5.46
CA GLY A 158 3.36 -0.22 -5.27
C GLY A 158 3.89 1.15 -4.86
N GLY A 159 4.98 1.22 -4.09
CA GLY A 159 5.68 2.47 -3.81
C GLY A 159 7.17 2.27 -3.54
N GLY A 160 8.02 3.23 -3.91
CA GLY A 160 9.43 3.27 -3.52
C GLY A 160 9.61 3.69 -2.06
N GLY A 161 8.85 4.68 -1.61
CA GLY A 161 8.84 5.16 -0.24
C GLY A 161 7.94 4.37 0.71
N ASN A 162 7.60 5.01 1.83
CA ASN A 162 6.69 4.49 2.84
C ASN A 162 5.24 4.51 2.33
N MET A 163 4.42 3.58 2.81
CA MET A 163 3.00 3.48 2.47
C MET A 163 2.14 3.50 3.73
N VAL A 164 1.14 4.38 3.75
CA VAL A 164 0.14 4.47 4.82
C VAL A 164 -1.24 4.29 4.21
N LEU A 165 -2.00 3.32 4.71
CA LEU A 165 -3.37 3.04 4.28
C LEU A 165 -4.30 3.10 5.49
N VAL A 166 -5.25 4.03 5.44
CA VAL A 166 -6.25 4.26 6.47
C VAL A 166 -7.62 3.98 5.85
N ASN A 167 -8.25 2.86 6.24
CA ASN A 167 -9.57 2.31 5.79
C ASN A 167 -9.50 1.06 4.91
N ASN A 168 -10.69 0.60 4.47
CA ASN A 168 -10.88 -0.70 3.84
C ASN A 168 -10.26 -0.74 2.44
N LEU A 169 -9.49 -1.80 2.21
CA LEU A 169 -8.82 -2.02 0.94
C LEU A 169 -9.22 -3.38 0.38
N SER A 170 -9.73 -3.37 -0.85
CA SER A 170 -10.00 -4.56 -1.64
C SER A 170 -9.13 -4.55 -2.89
N LEU A 171 -8.17 -5.47 -2.99
CA LEU A 171 -7.34 -5.63 -4.18
C LEU A 171 -7.22 -7.11 -4.56
N PRO A 172 -7.61 -7.54 -5.78
CA PRO A 172 -7.35 -8.87 -6.31
C PRO A 172 -5.86 -9.22 -6.50
N GLY A 173 -4.98 -8.21 -6.60
CA GLY A 173 -3.58 -8.40 -7.00
C GLY A 173 -2.53 -8.31 -5.89
N ARG A 174 -1.49 -7.50 -6.10
CA ARG A 174 -0.30 -7.44 -5.21
C ARG A 174 -0.18 -6.05 -4.57
N LEU A 175 0.19 -6.04 -3.29
CA LEU A 175 0.51 -4.85 -2.51
C LEU A 175 1.98 -4.91 -2.08
N GLY A 176 2.76 -3.88 -2.44
CA GLY A 176 4.21 -3.85 -2.28
C GLY A 176 4.76 -2.47 -1.95
N GLY A 177 5.83 -2.38 -1.16
CA GLY A 177 6.54 -1.12 -0.93
C GLY A 177 8.04 -1.31 -0.70
N GLY A 178 8.87 -0.34 -1.09
CA GLY A 178 10.30 -0.30 -0.76
C GLY A 178 10.53 0.14 0.70
N GLY A 179 9.76 1.13 1.16
CA GLY A 179 9.81 1.64 2.54
C GLY A 179 8.94 0.86 3.52
N ASN A 180 8.64 1.51 4.64
CA ASN A 180 7.76 1.01 5.69
C ASN A 180 6.29 1.01 5.23
N MET A 181 5.51 0.09 5.74
CA MET A 181 4.07 -0.03 5.45
C MET A 181 3.25 0.02 6.73
N VAL A 182 2.25 0.90 6.79
CA VAL A 182 1.30 1.00 7.90
C VAL A 182 -0.11 0.85 7.36
N LEU A 183 -0.86 -0.10 7.92
CA LEU A 183 -2.21 -0.47 7.52
C LEU A 183 -3.11 -0.45 8.76
N VAL A 184 -4.13 0.40 8.80
CA VAL A 184 -4.89 0.70 10.03
C VAL A 184 -6.32 0.12 10.04
N ASN A 185 -6.73 -0.66 9.04
CA ASN A 185 -8.10 -1.19 8.96
C ASN A 185 -8.20 -2.51 8.16
N ASN A 186 -9.43 -3.00 7.97
CA ASN A 186 -9.69 -4.29 7.34
C ASN A 186 -9.14 -4.36 5.92
N LEU A 187 -8.40 -5.43 5.65
CA LEU A 187 -7.77 -5.67 4.37
C LEU A 187 -8.19 -7.05 3.83
N SER A 188 -8.72 -7.05 2.62
CA SER A 188 -9.05 -8.27 1.87
C SER A 188 -8.27 -8.28 0.56
N LEU A 189 -7.25 -9.15 0.47
CA LEU A 189 -6.47 -9.32 -0.77
C LEU A 189 -6.35 -10.80 -1.12
N PRO A 190 -6.75 -11.25 -2.33
CA PRO A 190 -6.48 -12.60 -2.85
C PRO A 190 -5.00 -12.92 -3.08
N GLY A 191 -4.12 -11.91 -3.17
CA GLY A 191 -2.74 -12.07 -3.64
C GLY A 191 -1.65 -11.99 -2.58
N ARG A 192 -0.61 -11.17 -2.83
CA ARG A 192 0.60 -11.07 -1.99
C ARG A 192 0.75 -9.69 -1.38
N LEU A 193 1.17 -9.64 -0.12
CA LEU A 193 1.52 -8.43 0.63
C LEU A 193 3.01 -8.48 1.00
N GLY A 194 3.77 -7.47 0.59
CA GLY A 194 5.23 -7.41 0.70
C GLY A 194 5.78 -6.02 1.02
N GLY A 195 6.85 -5.92 1.79
CA GLY A 195 7.56 -4.65 2.03
C GLY A 195 9.07 -4.82 2.18
N GLY A 196 9.85 -3.84 1.74
CA GLY A 196 11.30 -3.78 2.02
C GLY A 196 11.58 -3.34 3.46
N GLY A 197 10.83 -2.34 3.96
CA GLY A 197 10.92 -1.84 5.32
C GLY A 197 10.09 -2.60 6.34
N ASN A 198 9.81 -1.92 7.46
CA ASN A 198 8.96 -2.41 8.53
C ASN A 198 7.49 -2.44 8.12
N MET A 199 6.72 -3.36 8.67
CA MET A 199 5.29 -3.50 8.42
C MET A 199 4.52 -3.44 9.73
N VAL A 200 3.53 -2.55 9.80
CA VAL A 200 2.58 -2.44 10.92
C VAL A 200 1.17 -2.63 10.39
N LEU A 201 0.45 -3.58 10.97
CA LEU A 201 -0.91 -3.94 10.63
C LEU A 201 -1.75 -3.89 11.89
N VAL A 202 -2.77 -3.04 11.90
CA VAL A 202 -3.72 -2.87 13.01
C VAL A 202 -5.11 -3.18 12.43
N ASN A 203 -5.78 -4.21 12.95
CA ASN A 203 -7.10 -4.77 12.54
C ASN A 203 -7.08 -6.03 11.66
N ASN A 204 -8.29 -6.51 11.32
CA ASN A 204 -8.50 -7.84 10.77
C ASN A 204 -7.96 -7.95 9.34
N LEU A 205 -7.19 -9.00 9.10
CA LEU A 205 -6.59 -9.27 7.81
C LEU A 205 -7.04 -10.64 7.30
N SER A 206 -7.61 -10.65 6.10
CA SER A 206 -7.94 -11.86 5.35
C SER A 206 -7.16 -11.88 4.05
N LEU A 207 -6.14 -12.75 3.94
CA LEU A 207 -5.40 -12.93 2.68
C LEU A 207 -5.29 -14.43 2.35
N PRO A 208 -5.72 -14.89 1.17
CA PRO A 208 -5.47 -16.24 0.67
C PRO A 208 -3.99 -16.56 0.39
N GLY A 209 -3.13 -15.54 0.25
CA GLY A 209 -1.76 -15.69 -0.27
C GLY A 209 -0.63 -15.56 0.76
N ARG A 210 0.40 -14.77 0.43
CA ARG A 210 1.64 -14.64 1.23
C ARG A 210 1.78 -13.23 1.81
N LEU A 211 2.22 -13.17 3.06
CA LEU A 211 2.57 -11.94 3.77
C LEU A 211 4.06 -11.97 4.13
N GLY A 212 4.82 -10.94 3.77
CA GLY A 212 6.17 -10.81 4.28
C GLY A 212 6.82 -9.43 4.17
N GLY A 213 7.92 -9.26 4.89
CA GLY A 213 8.66 -7.98 4.95
C GLY A 213 10.16 -8.19 5.14
N GLY A 214 10.98 -7.26 4.63
CA GLY A 214 12.42 -7.23 4.89
C GLY A 214 12.75 -6.75 6.31
N GLY A 215 12.00 -5.76 6.80
CA GLY A 215 12.14 -5.22 8.15
C GLY A 215 11.34 -5.98 9.21
N ASN A 216 11.09 -5.28 10.32
CA ASN A 216 10.28 -5.76 11.43
C ASN A 216 8.79 -5.81 11.05
N MET A 217 8.05 -6.74 11.64
CA MET A 217 6.61 -6.89 11.42
C MET A 217 5.87 -6.83 12.75
N VAL A 218 4.86 -5.97 12.83
CA VAL A 218 3.94 -5.86 13.96
C VAL A 218 2.52 -6.06 13.46
N LEU A 219 1.83 -7.04 14.04
CA LEU A 219 0.43 -7.36 13.75
C LEU A 219 -0.38 -7.32 15.04
N VAL A 220 -1.40 -6.47 15.07
CA VAL A 220 -2.30 -6.29 16.20
C VAL A 220 -3.71 -6.59 15.72
N ASN A 221 -4.33 -7.66 16.23
CA ASN A 221 -5.66 -8.23 15.91
C ASN A 221 -5.67 -9.52 15.06
N ASN A 222 -6.89 -10.01 14.77
CA ASN A 222 -7.12 -11.34 14.21
C ASN A 222 -6.62 -11.43 12.77
N LEU A 223 -5.84 -12.48 12.52
CA LEU A 223 -5.26 -12.74 11.21
C LEU A 223 -5.70 -14.13 10.74
N SER A 224 -6.29 -14.17 9.54
CA SER A 224 -6.62 -15.40 8.82
C SER A 224 -5.85 -15.42 7.51
N LEU A 225 -4.82 -16.28 7.41
CA LEU A 225 -4.09 -16.50 6.15
C LEU A 225 -3.99 -18.00 5.86
N PRO A 226 -4.49 -18.50 4.72
CA PRO A 226 -4.24 -19.85 4.23
C PRO A 226 -2.77 -20.14 3.88
N GLY A 227 -1.95 -19.09 3.65
CA GLY A 227 -0.61 -19.23 3.08
C GLY A 227 0.57 -19.09 4.06
N ARG A 228 1.57 -18.26 3.71
CA ARG A 228 2.83 -18.11 4.46
C ARG A 228 2.99 -16.71 5.04
N LEU A 229 3.49 -16.63 6.26
CA LEU A 229 3.86 -15.40 6.96
C LEU A 229 5.37 -15.41 7.26
N GLY A 230 6.11 -14.39 6.80
CA GLY A 230 7.57 -14.37 6.86
C GLY A 230 8.19 -12.97 7.00
N GLY A 231 9.10 -12.74 7.93
CA GLY A 231 9.84 -11.47 8.06
C GLY A 231 11.36 -11.65 8.09
N GLY A 232 12.11 -10.69 7.56
CA GLY A 232 13.57 -10.63 7.73
C GLY A 232 13.97 -10.12 9.12
N GLY A 233 13.27 -9.12 9.63
CA GLY A 233 13.48 -8.57 10.97
C GLY A 233 12.71 -9.31 12.08
N ASN A 234 12.49 -8.59 13.18
CA ASN A 234 11.71 -9.07 14.31
C ASN A 234 10.22 -9.14 13.98
N MET A 235 9.49 -10.06 14.60
CA MET A 235 8.06 -10.23 14.41
C MET A 235 7.33 -10.18 15.76
N VAL A 236 6.32 -9.34 15.86
CA VAL A 236 5.44 -9.23 17.04
C VAL A 236 4.00 -9.44 16.59
N LEU A 237 3.34 -10.45 17.16
CA LEU A 237 1.96 -10.80 16.89
C LEU A 237 1.16 -10.73 18.19
N VAL A 238 0.12 -9.90 18.21
CA VAL A 238 -0.75 -9.72 19.39
C VAL A 238 -2.18 -10.02 18.96
N ASN A 239 -2.76 -11.10 19.49
CA ASN A 239 -4.11 -11.69 19.23
C ASN A 239 -4.14 -13.00 18.42
N ASN A 240 -5.37 -13.49 18.19
CA ASN A 240 -5.62 -14.83 17.68
C ASN A 240 -5.17 -14.95 16.22
N LEU A 241 -4.38 -15.99 15.98
CA LEU A 241 -3.83 -16.28 14.67
C LEU A 241 -4.28 -17.66 14.21
N SER A 242 -4.92 -17.72 13.04
CA SER A 242 -5.27 -18.96 12.36
C SER A 242 -4.53 -19.02 11.03
N LEU A 243 -3.54 -19.91 10.94
CA LEU A 243 -2.69 -20.07 9.76
C LEU A 243 -2.55 -21.55 9.42
N PRO A 244 -3.08 -22.06 8.30
CA PRO A 244 -2.83 -23.43 7.81
C PRO A 244 -1.37 -23.69 7.41
N GLY A 245 -0.59 -22.64 7.11
CA GLY A 245 0.72 -22.77 6.47
C GLY A 245 1.95 -22.61 7.38
N ARG A 246 2.88 -21.72 7.00
CA ARG A 246 4.18 -21.55 7.70
C ARG A 246 4.33 -20.14 8.26
N LEU A 247 4.86 -20.05 9.47
CA LEU A 247 5.23 -18.80 10.15
C LEU A 247 6.73 -18.78 10.41
N GLY A 248 7.42 -17.74 9.93
CA GLY A 248 8.88 -17.63 9.94
C GLY A 248 9.38 -16.20 10.20
N GLY A 249 10.49 -16.05 10.94
CA GLY A 249 11.18 -14.77 11.10
C GLY A 249 12.70 -14.95 11.09
N GLY A 250 13.43 -14.01 10.50
CA GLY A 250 14.90 -13.96 10.60
C GLY A 250 15.37 -13.46 11.97
N GLY A 251 14.68 -12.45 12.51
CA GLY A 251 14.94 -11.90 13.84
C GLY A 251 14.21 -12.62 14.98
N ASN A 252 14.01 -11.89 16.07
CA ASN A 252 13.26 -12.34 17.23
C ASN A 252 11.76 -12.41 16.93
N MET A 253 11.06 -13.32 17.58
CA MET A 253 9.64 -13.53 17.40
C MET A 253 8.92 -13.51 18.74
N VAL A 254 7.89 -12.66 18.87
CA VAL A 254 7.03 -12.57 20.05
C VAL A 254 5.59 -12.81 19.62
N LEU A 255 4.93 -13.77 20.25
CA LEU A 255 3.52 -14.07 20.04
C LEU A 255 2.80 -14.03 21.38
N VAL A 256 1.72 -13.26 21.41
CA VAL A 256 0.85 -13.10 22.58
C VAL A 256 -0.57 -13.47 22.18
N ASN A 257 -1.19 -14.42 22.90
CA ASN A 257 -2.53 -15.01 22.70
C ASN A 257 -2.54 -16.32 21.89
N ASN A 258 -3.73 -16.74 21.46
CA ASN A 258 -3.96 -18.08 20.95
C ASN A 258 -3.43 -18.22 19.52
N LEU A 259 -2.57 -19.20 19.30
CA LEU A 259 -2.09 -19.56 17.97
C LEU A 259 -2.58 -20.98 17.63
N SER A 260 -3.31 -21.08 16.52
CA SER A 260 -3.63 -22.37 15.88
C SER A 260 -2.92 -22.45 14.54
N LEU A 261 -1.95 -23.36 14.44
CA LEU A 261 -1.08 -23.46 13.27
C LEU A 261 -0.83 -24.94 12.91
N PRO A 262 -1.49 -25.51 11.90
CA PRO A 262 -1.27 -26.90 11.45
C PRO A 262 0.15 -27.17 10.93
N GLY A 263 0.86 -26.13 10.46
CA GLY A 263 2.14 -26.27 9.75
C GLY A 263 3.39 -26.07 10.62
N ARG A 264 4.26 -25.12 10.24
CA ARG A 264 5.57 -24.92 10.89
C ARG A 264 5.73 -23.51 11.45
N LEU A 265 6.28 -23.41 12.65
CA LEU A 265 6.69 -22.17 13.31
C LEU A 265 8.22 -22.16 13.49
N GLY A 266 8.88 -21.11 12.98
CA GLY A 266 10.33 -21.01 12.93
C GLY A 266 10.86 -19.59 13.16
N GLY A 267 11.93 -19.42 13.94
CA GLY A 267 12.63 -18.14 14.09
C GLY A 267 14.14 -18.30 14.00
N GLY A 268 14.85 -17.34 13.39
CA GLY A 268 16.31 -17.28 13.43
C GLY A 268 16.83 -16.76 14.77
N GLY A 269 16.15 -15.76 15.34
CA GLY A 269 16.44 -15.21 16.66
C GLY A 269 15.73 -15.94 17.81
N ASN A 270 15.55 -15.20 18.92
CA ASN A 270 14.83 -15.67 20.10
C ASN A 270 13.32 -15.75 19.83
N MET A 271 12.62 -16.68 20.47
CA MET A 271 11.18 -16.84 20.39
C MET A 271 10.53 -16.75 21.76
N VAL A 272 9.48 -15.94 21.88
CA VAL A 272 8.64 -15.85 23.08
C VAL A 272 7.20 -16.11 22.67
N LEU A 273 6.56 -17.10 23.27
CA LEU A 273 5.16 -17.46 23.06
C LEU A 273 4.44 -17.44 24.41
N VAL A 274 3.35 -16.67 24.49
CA VAL A 274 2.54 -16.50 25.70
C VAL A 274 1.09 -16.85 25.40
N ASN A 275 0.49 -17.74 26.21
CA ASN A 275 -0.89 -18.29 26.12
C ASN A 275 -0.98 -19.66 25.43
N ASN A 276 -2.02 -19.90 24.64
CA ASN A 276 -2.31 -21.25 24.14
C ASN A 276 -1.74 -21.44 22.74
N LEU A 277 -0.93 -22.49 22.59
CA LEU A 277 -0.38 -22.89 21.31
C LEU A 277 -0.85 -24.29 20.95
N SER A 278 -1.56 -24.40 19.83
CA SER A 278 -1.93 -25.68 19.21
C SER A 278 -1.20 -25.80 17.88
N LEU A 279 -0.17 -26.66 17.85
CA LEU A 279 0.73 -26.86 16.70
C LEU A 279 0.86 -28.36 16.39
N PRO A 280 0.06 -28.91 15.45
CA PRO A 280 0.25 -30.27 14.95
C PRO A 280 1.63 -30.54 14.33
N GLY A 281 2.31 -29.51 13.82
CA GLY A 281 3.55 -29.66 13.05
C GLY A 281 4.85 -29.41 13.84
N ARG A 282 5.70 -28.49 13.36
CA ARG A 282 7.06 -28.29 13.93
C ARG A 282 7.23 -26.90 14.53
N LEU A 283 7.85 -26.83 15.70
CA LEU A 283 8.30 -25.61 16.37
C LEU A 283 9.84 -25.59 16.44
N GLY A 284 10.44 -24.52 15.92
CA GLY A 284 11.89 -24.38 15.78
C GLY A 284 12.41 -22.96 16.06
N GLY A 285 13.52 -22.81 16.77
CA GLY A 285 14.20 -21.52 16.96
C GLY A 285 15.72 -21.65 16.85
N GLY A 286 16.39 -20.69 16.21
CA GLY A 286 17.85 -20.59 16.21
C GLY A 286 18.40 -20.05 17.53
N GLY A 287 17.70 -19.09 18.14
CA GLY A 287 18.01 -18.54 19.46
C GLY A 287 17.32 -19.26 20.62
N ASN A 288 17.17 -18.54 21.72
CA ASN A 288 16.48 -19.00 22.93
C ASN A 288 14.96 -19.04 22.71
N MET A 289 14.27 -19.98 23.35
CA MET A 289 12.82 -20.08 23.33
C MET A 289 12.22 -20.00 24.72
N VAL A 290 11.17 -19.19 24.89
CA VAL A 290 10.38 -19.10 26.12
C VAL A 290 8.92 -19.35 25.77
N LEU A 291 8.33 -20.40 26.33
CA LEU A 291 6.93 -20.78 26.13
C LEU A 291 6.20 -20.72 27.48
N VAL A 292 5.10 -19.97 27.55
CA VAL A 292 4.33 -19.77 28.79
C VAL A 292 2.86 -20.13 28.55
N ASN A 293 2.27 -20.91 29.47
CA ASN A 293 0.89 -21.42 29.50
C ASN A 293 0.70 -22.81 28.88
N ASN A 294 -0.19 -22.99 27.90
CA ASN A 294 -0.56 -24.32 27.43
C ASN A 294 0.02 -24.59 26.05
N LEU A 295 0.80 -25.66 25.95
CA LEU A 295 1.38 -26.11 24.71
C LEU A 295 0.90 -27.53 24.36
N SER A 296 0.21 -27.66 23.24
CA SER A 296 -0.13 -28.95 22.63
C SER A 296 0.63 -29.10 21.31
N LEU A 297 1.63 -29.98 21.31
CA LEU A 297 2.54 -30.22 20.18
C LEU A 297 2.61 -31.73 19.85
N PRO A 298 1.74 -32.24 18.97
CA PRO A 298 1.86 -33.60 18.44
C PRO A 298 3.17 -33.88 17.67
N GLY A 299 3.84 -32.84 17.14
CA GLY A 299 4.93 -32.99 16.18
C GLY A 299 6.35 -32.91 16.75
N ARG A 300 7.13 -31.87 16.41
CA ARG A 300 8.55 -31.74 16.86
C ARG A 300 8.84 -30.38 17.46
N LEU A 301 9.59 -30.36 18.55
CA LEU A 301 10.09 -29.15 19.22
C LEU A 301 11.62 -29.14 19.19
N GLY A 302 12.21 -28.08 18.63
CA GLY A 302 13.64 -27.97 18.34
C GLY A 302 14.21 -26.58 18.63
N GLY A 303 15.35 -26.46 19.32
CA GLY A 303 16.01 -25.17 19.57
C GLY A 303 17.52 -25.20 19.38
N GLY A 304 18.10 -24.14 18.81
CA GLY A 304 19.55 -23.91 18.82
C GLY A 304 20.06 -23.40 20.16
N GLY A 305 19.30 -22.52 20.81
CA GLY A 305 19.60 -21.96 22.13
C GLY A 305 18.90 -22.68 23.30
N ASN A 306 18.81 -21.96 24.43
CA ASN A 306 18.15 -22.43 25.65
C ASN A 306 16.62 -22.43 25.50
N MET A 307 15.94 -23.33 26.19
CA MET A 307 14.49 -23.45 26.19
C MET A 307 13.95 -23.33 27.61
N VAL A 308 12.98 -22.45 27.82
CA VAL A 308 12.23 -22.31 29.08
C VAL A 308 10.75 -22.56 28.80
N LEU A 309 10.17 -23.50 29.55
CA LEU A 309 8.78 -23.92 29.42
C LEU A 309 8.09 -23.73 30.76
N VAL A 310 7.01 -22.95 30.79
CA VAL A 310 6.25 -22.64 32.01
C VAL A 310 4.79 -23.07 31.84
N ASN A 311 4.26 -23.79 32.82
CA ASN A 311 2.90 -24.35 32.91
C ASN A 311 2.73 -25.74 32.26
N ASN A 312 1.81 -25.92 31.33
CA ASN A 312 1.36 -27.25 30.90
C ASN A 312 1.91 -27.63 29.53
N LEU A 313 2.57 -28.77 29.47
CA LEU A 313 3.11 -29.32 28.24
C LEU A 313 2.51 -30.69 27.91
N SER A 314 1.91 -30.80 26.74
CA SER A 314 1.50 -32.07 26.13
C SER A 314 2.32 -32.30 24.86
N LEU A 315 3.26 -33.26 24.95
CA LEU A 315 4.17 -33.64 23.87
C LEU A 315 4.06 -35.13 23.55
N PRO A 316 3.22 -35.53 22.58
CA PRO A 316 3.30 -36.86 21.96
C PRO A 316 4.55 -37.04 21.07
N GLY A 317 5.27 -35.96 20.78
CA GLY A 317 6.27 -35.85 19.72
C GLY A 317 7.74 -35.90 20.16
N ARG A 318 8.65 -35.52 19.25
CA ARG A 318 10.11 -35.49 19.53
C ARG A 318 10.57 -34.12 20.03
N LEU A 319 11.42 -34.14 21.05
CA LEU A 319 12.07 -32.98 21.67
C LEU A 319 13.57 -32.99 21.36
N GLY A 320 14.14 -31.84 21.01
CA GLY A 320 15.58 -31.68 20.81
C GLY A 320 16.03 -30.24 21.02
N GLY A 321 17.23 -30.03 21.55
CA GLY A 321 17.80 -28.71 21.81
C GLY A 321 19.32 -28.76 21.80
N GLY A 322 19.95 -27.71 21.30
CA GLY A 322 21.40 -27.49 21.41
C GLY A 322 21.81 -26.87 22.75
N GLY A 323 20.90 -26.16 23.41
CA GLY A 323 21.11 -25.53 24.72
C GLY A 323 20.34 -26.19 25.87
N ASN A 324 20.38 -25.54 27.04
CA ASN A 324 19.75 -26.04 28.26
C ASN A 324 18.22 -25.96 28.19
N MET A 325 17.54 -26.90 28.85
CA MET A 325 16.09 -26.91 28.97
C MET A 325 15.66 -26.76 30.43
N VAL A 326 14.76 -25.81 30.68
CA VAL A 326 14.14 -25.58 31.99
C VAL A 326 12.65 -25.80 31.86
N LEU A 327 12.12 -26.70 32.69
CA LEU A 327 10.69 -26.98 32.82
C LEU A 327 10.21 -26.46 34.18
N VAL A 328 9.19 -25.62 34.17
CA VAL A 328 8.53 -25.11 35.36
C VAL A 328 7.05 -25.51 35.28
N ASN A 329 6.63 -26.48 36.12
CA ASN A 329 5.30 -27.11 36.21
C ASN A 329 5.10 -28.39 35.36
N ASN A 330 3.84 -28.85 35.27
CA ASN A 330 3.46 -30.22 34.89
C ASN A 330 3.79 -30.57 33.42
N LEU A 331 4.56 -31.65 33.26
CA LEU A 331 4.83 -32.30 31.99
C LEU A 331 3.97 -33.55 31.84
N SER A 332 3.23 -33.65 30.74
CA SER A 332 2.59 -34.89 30.30
C SER A 332 3.34 -35.46 29.10
N LEU A 333 4.05 -36.57 29.33
CA LEU A 333 4.66 -37.40 28.28
C LEU A 333 3.77 -38.63 28.04
N PRO A 334 3.75 -39.19 26.82
CA PRO A 334 3.19 -40.53 26.57
C PRO A 334 3.97 -41.61 27.31
#